data_AF-K9EB59-F1
#
_entry.id   AF-K9EB59-F1
#
_cell.length_a   1.000
_cell.length_b   1.000
_cell.length_c   1.000
_cell.angle_alpha   90.00
_cell.angle_beta   90.00
_cell.angle_gamma   90.00
#
_symmetry.space_group_name_H-M   'P 1'
#
loop_
_entity.id
_entity.type
_entity.pdbx_description
1 polymer ?
#
loop_
_entity_poly.entity_id
_entity_poly.type
_entity_poly.pdbx_seq_one_letter_code
_entity_poly.pdbx_strand_id
1 'polypeptide(L)'
;MTVETVGVSFLILGVFLLIGKAIRYKVSWISNLFLPSSIVGGFLALIVGPGILGPVLNQFVSPDSFFANGLIPDSILEVWSALPSMFITIIFASIFLGDSVPSIRKIWKIASPQILMGHAVSWGQYVIGMLLTVLVLTPFFGMNPLSGALIEIAFVGGHGTAAGLSNTFNDLGFPEGLTWP
;
A
#
# COMPACT_ATOMS: atom_id res chain seq x y z
N MET A 1 5.57 -6.44 -23.44
CA MET A 1 4.61 -7.30 -22.71
C MET A 1 3.83 -8.14 -23.72
N THR A 2 3.75 -9.46 -23.55
CA THR A 2 2.95 -10.34 -24.42
C THR A 2 1.60 -10.66 -23.75
N VAL A 3 0.60 -11.05 -24.55
CA VAL A 3 -0.74 -11.45 -24.03
C VAL A 3 -0.62 -12.65 -23.08
N GLU A 4 0.30 -13.57 -23.38
CA GLU A 4 0.59 -14.74 -22.54
C GLU A 4 1.07 -14.34 -21.15
N THR A 5 2.02 -13.38 -21.05
CA THR A 5 2.51 -12.88 -19.76
C THR A 5 1.37 -12.29 -18.93
N VAL A 6 0.45 -11.54 -19.54
CA VAL A 6 -0.71 -10.99 -18.84
C VAL A 6 -1.62 -12.11 -18.33
N GLY A 7 -1.95 -13.09 -19.17
CA GLY A 7 -2.79 -14.23 -18.77
C GLY A 7 -2.19 -15.03 -17.61
N VAL A 8 -0.89 -15.34 -17.69
CA VAL A 8 -0.16 -16.04 -16.62
C VAL A 8 -0.11 -15.21 -15.34
N SER A 9 0.03 -13.89 -15.45
CA SER A 9 0.02 -12.98 -14.30
C SER A 9 -1.29 -13.04 -13.51
N PHE A 10 -2.43 -13.12 -14.20
CA PHE A 10 -3.74 -13.30 -13.56
C PHE A 10 -3.91 -14.68 -12.94
N LEU A 11 -3.42 -15.74 -13.61
CA LEU A 11 -3.46 -17.10 -13.05
C LEU A 11 -2.68 -17.19 -11.73
N ILE A 12 -1.49 -16.61 -11.68
CA ILE A 12 -0.66 -16.61 -10.47
C ILE A 12 -1.32 -15.82 -9.35
N LEU A 13 -1.92 -14.65 -9.62
CA LEU A 13 -2.75 -13.94 -8.62
C LEU A 13 -3.90 -14.82 -8.12
N GLY A 14 -4.59 -15.52 -9.02
CA GLY A 14 -5.64 -16.48 -8.67
C GLY A 14 -5.15 -17.57 -7.72
N VAL A 15 -3.97 -18.13 -7.99
CA VAL A 15 -3.33 -19.12 -7.11
C VAL A 15 -3.06 -18.55 -5.72
N PHE A 16 -2.46 -17.35 -5.62
CA PHE A 16 -2.24 -16.70 -4.32
C PHE A 16 -3.54 -16.45 -3.56
N LEU A 17 -4.61 -16.04 -4.24
CA LEU A 17 -5.92 -15.86 -3.62
C LEU A 17 -6.54 -17.16 -3.13
N LEU A 18 -6.39 -18.26 -3.89
CA LEU A 18 -6.87 -19.58 -3.48
C LEU A 18 -6.09 -20.11 -2.27
N ILE A 19 -4.76 -19.95 -2.25
CA ILE A 19 -3.93 -20.30 -1.10
C ILE A 19 -4.31 -19.44 0.10
N GLY A 20 -4.44 -18.12 -0.08
CA GLY A 20 -4.86 -17.20 0.98
C GLY A 20 -6.22 -17.57 1.57
N LYS A 21 -7.19 -17.97 0.73
CA LYS A 21 -8.49 -18.50 1.17
C LYS A 21 -8.36 -19.81 1.94
N ALA A 22 -7.53 -20.74 1.48
CA ALA A 22 -7.30 -22.01 2.15
C ALA A 22 -6.64 -21.82 3.53
N ILE A 23 -5.65 -20.94 3.62
CA ILE A 23 -4.99 -20.56 4.88
C ILE A 23 -6.00 -19.95 5.83
N ARG A 24 -6.80 -18.97 5.37
CA ARG A 24 -7.84 -18.33 6.18
C ARG A 24 -8.84 -19.34 6.74
N TYR A 25 -9.17 -20.40 5.99
CA TYR A 25 -10.08 -21.45 6.45
C TYR A 25 -9.42 -22.41 7.47
N LYS A 26 -8.13 -22.73 7.30
CA LYS A 26 -7.42 -23.71 8.13
C LYS A 26 -6.79 -23.12 9.39
N VAL A 27 -6.41 -21.85 9.37
CA VAL A 27 -5.67 -21.19 10.47
C VAL A 27 -6.61 -20.26 11.22
N SER A 28 -7.08 -20.72 12.38
CA SER A 28 -8.08 -20.03 13.21
C SER A 28 -7.63 -18.63 13.65
N TRP A 29 -6.34 -18.41 13.88
CA TRP A 29 -5.81 -17.09 14.23
C TRP A 29 -6.00 -16.06 13.11
N ILE A 30 -5.77 -16.45 11.86
CA ILE A 30 -5.91 -15.55 10.69
C ILE A 30 -7.38 -15.22 10.45
N SER A 31 -8.29 -16.19 10.61
CA SER A 31 -9.72 -15.91 10.52
C SER A 31 -10.22 -15.02 11.66
N ASN A 32 -9.67 -15.15 12.86
CA ASN A 32 -10.04 -14.34 14.03
C ASN A 32 -9.58 -12.88 13.90
N LEU A 33 -8.54 -12.60 13.11
CA LEU A 33 -8.10 -11.25 12.76
C LEU A 33 -8.98 -10.58 11.68
N PHE A 34 -10.04 -11.25 11.20
CA PHE A 34 -10.92 -10.78 10.12
C PHE A 34 -10.19 -10.42 8.82
N LEU A 35 -8.99 -10.98 8.59
CA LEU A 35 -8.21 -10.68 7.39
C LEU A 35 -8.93 -11.25 6.14
N PRO A 36 -9.12 -10.44 5.09
CA PRO A 36 -9.62 -10.91 3.81
C PRO A 36 -8.56 -11.77 3.11
N SER A 37 -9.01 -12.74 2.30
CA SER A 37 -8.11 -13.65 1.58
C SER A 37 -7.14 -12.93 0.64
N SER A 38 -7.51 -11.76 0.12
CA SER A 38 -6.64 -10.90 -0.70
C SER A 38 -5.42 -10.38 0.06
N ILE A 39 -5.60 -9.98 1.32
CA ILE A 39 -4.50 -9.53 2.17
C ILE A 39 -3.58 -10.70 2.48
N VAL A 40 -4.13 -11.86 2.85
CA VAL A 40 -3.34 -13.07 3.12
C VAL A 40 -2.56 -13.50 1.88
N GLY A 41 -3.20 -13.55 0.71
CA GLY A 41 -2.54 -13.86 -0.56
C GLY A 41 -1.45 -12.85 -0.93
N GLY A 42 -1.70 -11.56 -0.69
CA GLY A 42 -0.70 -10.50 -0.89
C GLY A 42 0.52 -10.66 0.03
N PHE A 43 0.31 -10.99 1.31
CA PHE A 43 1.42 -11.30 2.22
C PHE A 43 2.24 -12.51 1.75
N LEU A 44 1.59 -13.56 1.26
CA LEU A 44 2.32 -14.70 0.67
C LEU A 44 3.14 -14.28 -0.54
N ALA A 45 2.57 -13.46 -1.43
CA ALA A 45 3.27 -12.93 -2.60
C ALA A 45 4.48 -12.06 -2.19
N LEU A 46 4.36 -11.25 -1.13
CA LEU A 46 5.49 -10.48 -0.58
C LEU A 46 6.59 -11.40 -0.02
N ILE A 47 6.21 -12.47 0.71
CA ILE A 47 7.16 -13.42 1.27
C ILE A 47 7.96 -14.10 0.16
N VAL A 48 7.33 -14.53 -0.93
CA VAL A 48 8.00 -15.26 -2.02
C VAL A 48 8.59 -14.35 -3.11
N GLY A 49 8.27 -13.06 -3.08
CA GLY A 49 8.70 -12.06 -4.03
C GLY A 49 10.08 -11.47 -3.72
N PRO A 50 10.46 -10.39 -4.42
CA PRO A 50 11.78 -9.78 -4.32
C PRO A 50 12.06 -9.08 -2.99
N GLY A 51 11.04 -8.77 -2.19
CA GLY A 51 11.24 -8.08 -0.91
C GLY A 51 11.83 -8.97 0.19
N ILE A 52 11.45 -10.24 0.23
CA ILE A 52 11.84 -11.17 1.32
C ILE A 52 12.65 -12.33 0.78
N LEU A 53 12.09 -13.13 -0.15
CA LEU A 53 12.78 -14.32 -0.66
C LEU A 53 13.96 -13.97 -1.58
N GLY A 54 13.84 -12.91 -2.38
CA GLY A 54 14.89 -12.48 -3.31
C GLY A 54 16.25 -12.30 -2.64
N PRO A 55 16.37 -11.46 -1.59
CA PRO A 55 17.62 -11.27 -0.85
C PRO A 55 18.19 -12.57 -0.28
N VAL A 56 17.33 -13.48 0.18
CA VAL A 56 17.75 -14.78 0.72
C VAL A 56 18.29 -15.67 -0.40
N LEU A 57 17.60 -15.78 -1.53
CA LEU A 57 18.02 -16.63 -2.66
C LEU A 57 19.28 -16.10 -3.34
N ASN A 58 19.45 -14.78 -3.43
CA ASN A 58 20.66 -14.15 -3.97
C ASN A 58 21.95 -14.52 -3.20
N GLN A 59 21.84 -15.01 -1.96
CA GLN A 59 23.00 -15.51 -1.21
C GLN A 59 23.41 -16.94 -1.61
N PHE A 60 22.49 -17.71 -2.20
CA PHE A 60 22.68 -19.13 -2.53
C PHE A 60 22.70 -19.42 -4.03
N VAL A 61 22.29 -18.45 -4.86
CA VAL A 61 22.10 -18.61 -6.29
C VAL A 61 22.81 -17.47 -7.03
N SER A 62 23.42 -17.78 -8.18
CA SER A 62 24.09 -16.76 -9.01
C SER A 62 23.12 -15.64 -9.40
N PRO A 63 23.59 -14.37 -9.50
CA PRO A 63 22.76 -13.21 -9.86
C PRO A 63 22.04 -13.33 -11.21
N ASP A 64 22.58 -14.12 -12.14
CA ASP A 64 22.00 -14.36 -13.46
C ASP A 64 20.90 -15.46 -13.47
N SER A 65 20.57 -16.00 -12.30
CA SER A 65 19.56 -17.04 -12.19
C SER A 65 18.14 -16.48 -12.24
N PHE A 66 17.24 -17.27 -12.81
CA PHE A 66 15.82 -16.97 -12.89
C PHE A 66 15.16 -16.68 -11.51
N PHE A 67 15.75 -17.17 -10.42
CA PHE A 67 15.22 -17.03 -9.06
C PHE A 67 15.92 -15.94 -8.22
N ALA A 68 16.81 -15.16 -8.81
CA ALA A 68 17.56 -14.11 -8.11
C ALA A 68 16.62 -13.10 -7.41
N ASN A 69 15.53 -12.72 -8.08
CA ASN A 69 14.54 -11.77 -7.54
C ASN A 69 13.36 -12.46 -6.82
N GLY A 70 13.51 -13.72 -6.40
CA GLY A 70 12.45 -14.49 -5.75
C GLY A 70 11.80 -15.53 -6.69
N LEU A 71 10.61 -16.01 -6.33
CA LEU A 71 9.87 -17.00 -7.14
C LEU A 71 8.98 -16.35 -8.22
N ILE A 72 8.84 -15.03 -8.21
CA ILE A 72 7.96 -14.29 -9.11
C ILE A 72 8.82 -13.57 -10.16
N PRO A 73 8.65 -13.88 -11.45
CA PRO A 73 9.42 -13.22 -12.51
C PRO A 73 9.14 -11.72 -12.60
N ASP A 74 10.15 -10.93 -12.96
CA ASP A 74 10.05 -9.47 -13.09
C ASP A 74 8.97 -9.03 -14.09
N SER A 75 8.80 -9.78 -15.18
CA SER A 75 7.75 -9.51 -16.18
C SER A 75 6.33 -9.61 -15.62
N ILE A 76 6.11 -10.41 -14.56
CA ILE A 76 4.83 -10.53 -13.86
C ILE A 76 4.66 -9.39 -12.87
N LEU A 77 5.73 -9.02 -12.17
CA LEU A 77 5.72 -7.87 -11.26
C LEU A 77 5.42 -6.57 -12.01
N GLU A 78 5.96 -6.39 -13.22
CA GLU A 78 5.62 -5.28 -14.11
C GLU A 78 4.12 -5.23 -14.41
N VAL A 79 3.50 -6.35 -14.80
CA VAL A 79 2.05 -6.43 -15.03
C VAL A 79 1.30 -6.03 -13.76
N TRP A 80 1.65 -6.63 -12.61
CA TRP A 80 0.97 -6.38 -11.35
C TRP A 80 1.08 -4.95 -10.87
N SER A 81 2.20 -4.27 -11.13
CA SER A 81 2.39 -2.86 -10.77
C SER A 81 1.40 -1.93 -11.49
N ALA A 82 0.96 -2.31 -12.70
CA ALA A 82 0.00 -1.54 -13.49
C ALA A 82 -1.47 -1.84 -13.13
N LEU A 83 -1.77 -2.99 -12.51
CA LEU A 83 -3.15 -3.40 -12.22
C LEU A 83 -3.88 -2.47 -11.23
N PRO A 84 -3.30 -2.02 -10.10
CA PRO A 84 -3.99 -1.17 -9.13
C PRO A 84 -4.55 0.10 -9.76
N SER A 85 -3.75 0.84 -10.54
CA SER A 85 -4.17 2.09 -11.17
C SER A 85 -5.29 1.86 -12.20
N MET A 86 -5.18 0.79 -13.00
CA MET A 86 -6.21 0.41 -13.97
C MET A 86 -7.53 0.05 -13.30
N PHE A 87 -7.49 -0.78 -12.25
CA PHE A 87 -8.70 -1.18 -11.52
C PHE A 87 -9.32 -0.02 -10.73
N ILE A 88 -8.51 0.85 -10.12
CA ILE A 88 -9.02 2.06 -9.46
C ILE A 88 -9.78 2.94 -10.46
N THR A 89 -9.26 3.11 -11.68
CA THR A 89 -9.93 3.87 -12.74
C THR A 89 -11.28 3.26 -13.10
N ILE A 90 -11.35 1.95 -13.29
CA ILE A 90 -12.59 1.24 -13.62
C ILE A 90 -13.61 1.33 -12.49
N ILE A 91 -13.17 1.19 -11.23
CA ILE A 91 -14.04 1.29 -10.06
C ILE A 91 -14.61 2.71 -9.96
N PHE A 92 -13.78 3.74 -10.04
CA PHE A 92 -14.27 5.13 -9.98
C PHE A 92 -15.19 5.49 -11.14
N ALA A 93 -14.90 5.00 -12.35
CA ALA A 93 -15.78 5.19 -13.50
C ALA A 93 -17.14 4.50 -13.32
N SER A 94 -17.18 3.35 -12.64
CA SER A 94 -18.40 2.55 -12.47
C SER A 94 -19.18 2.83 -11.18
N ILE A 95 -18.62 3.50 -10.18
CA ILE A 95 -19.34 3.87 -8.93
C ILE A 95 -20.60 4.70 -9.21
N PHE A 96 -20.60 5.52 -10.27
CA PHE A 96 -21.75 6.32 -10.68
C PHE A 96 -22.69 5.59 -11.66
N LEU A 97 -22.33 4.37 -12.06
CA LEU A 97 -23.10 3.59 -13.02
C LEU A 97 -24.22 2.84 -12.29
N GLY A 98 -25.47 3.24 -12.55
CA GLY A 98 -26.65 2.52 -12.06
C GLY A 98 -27.42 3.20 -10.93
N ASP A 99 -26.97 4.37 -10.45
CA ASP A 99 -27.75 5.19 -9.52
C ASP A 99 -27.89 6.63 -10.04
N SER A 100 -29.01 7.27 -9.72
CA SER A 100 -29.22 8.68 -10.09
C SER A 100 -28.26 9.56 -9.31
N VAL A 101 -27.61 10.52 -9.98
CA VAL A 101 -26.70 11.46 -9.30
C VAL A 101 -27.50 12.22 -8.23
N PRO A 102 -27.18 12.04 -6.93
CA PRO A 102 -27.93 12.68 -5.87
C PRO A 102 -27.75 14.20 -5.90
N SER A 103 -28.73 14.94 -5.39
CA SER A 103 -28.60 16.40 -5.29
C SER A 103 -27.43 16.79 -4.38
N ILE A 104 -26.78 17.92 -4.69
CA ILE A 104 -25.66 18.45 -3.91
C ILE A 104 -25.99 18.53 -2.42
N ARG A 105 -27.24 18.88 -2.08
CA ARG A 105 -27.71 18.93 -0.69
C ARG A 105 -27.72 17.56 0.00
N LYS A 106 -28.13 16.50 -0.72
CA LYS A 106 -28.11 15.13 -0.21
C LYS A 106 -26.67 14.63 -0.06
N ILE A 107 -25.81 14.91 -1.05
CA ILE A 107 -24.36 14.62 -0.98
C ILE A 107 -23.77 15.27 0.27
N TRP A 108 -23.97 16.58 0.45
CA TRP A 108 -23.42 17.31 1.59
C TRP A 108 -23.91 16.76 2.93
N LYS A 109 -25.21 16.47 3.06
CA LYS A 109 -25.78 15.92 4.31
C LYS A 109 -25.15 14.58 4.69
N ILE A 110 -24.76 13.76 3.72
CA ILE A 110 -24.17 12.43 3.95
C ILE A 110 -22.64 12.52 4.10
N ALA A 111 -21.97 13.29 3.25
CA ALA A 111 -20.53 13.37 3.19
C ALA A 111 -19.93 14.30 4.25
N SER A 112 -20.60 15.40 4.61
CA SER A 112 -20.02 16.40 5.53
C SER A 112 -19.65 15.84 6.91
N PRO A 113 -20.43 14.98 7.58
CA PRO A 113 -20.00 14.41 8.85
C PRO A 113 -18.75 13.53 8.69
N GLN A 114 -18.64 12.81 7.58
CA GLN A 114 -17.49 11.95 7.28
C GLN A 114 -16.23 12.78 6.97
N ILE A 115 -16.38 13.86 6.19
CA ILE A 115 -15.29 14.80 5.90
C ILE A 115 -14.80 15.46 7.18
N LEU A 116 -15.72 15.97 8.01
CA LEU A 116 -15.37 16.61 9.28
C LEU A 116 -14.68 15.63 10.23
N MET A 117 -15.18 14.39 10.34
CA MET A 117 -14.54 13.35 11.14
C MET A 117 -13.16 13.01 10.61
N GLY A 118 -13.00 12.83 9.30
CA GLY A 118 -11.72 12.56 8.65
C GLY A 118 -10.69 13.65 8.91
N HIS A 119 -11.08 14.92 8.74
CA HIS A 119 -10.21 16.07 9.06
C HIS A 119 -9.88 16.17 10.54
N ALA A 120 -10.84 15.93 11.43
CA ALA A 120 -10.58 15.93 12.86
C ALA A 120 -9.54 14.87 13.26
N VAL A 121 -9.64 13.66 12.68
CA VAL A 121 -8.66 12.58 12.89
C VAL A 121 -7.29 12.96 12.31
N SER A 122 -7.25 13.47 11.07
CA SER A 122 -6.01 13.93 10.41
C SER A 122 -5.31 15.01 11.23
N TRP A 123 -6.01 16.06 11.67
CA TRP A 123 -5.41 17.09 12.52
C TRP A 123 -4.97 16.54 13.88
N GLY A 124 -5.72 15.60 14.46
CA GLY A 124 -5.29 14.90 15.67
C GLY A 124 -3.96 14.16 15.46
N GLN A 125 -3.79 13.48 14.32
CA GLN A 125 -2.54 12.83 13.97
C GLN A 125 -1.39 13.80 13.73
N TYR A 126 -1.63 14.95 13.11
CA TYR A 126 -0.63 16.02 13.01
C TYR A 126 -0.16 16.48 14.38
N VAL A 127 -1.09 16.77 15.29
CA VAL A 127 -0.76 17.22 16.66
C VAL A 127 0.05 16.14 17.39
N ILE A 128 -0.43 14.90 17.39
CA ILE A 128 0.24 13.78 18.07
C ILE A 128 1.60 13.48 17.43
N GLY A 129 1.68 13.45 16.10
CA GLY A 129 2.89 13.16 15.34
C GLY A 129 3.97 14.23 15.54
N MET A 130 3.60 15.51 15.52
CA MET A 130 4.52 16.60 15.84
C MET A 130 4.97 16.59 17.29
N LEU A 131 4.05 16.36 18.25
CA LEU A 131 4.42 16.25 19.67
C LEU A 131 5.38 15.08 19.90
N LEU A 132 5.09 13.91 19.33
CA LEU A 132 5.98 12.75 19.39
C LEU A 132 7.34 13.08 18.79
N THR A 133 7.37 13.81 17.67
CA THR A 133 8.61 14.17 17.01
C THR A 133 9.45 15.12 17.87
N VAL A 134 8.85 16.21 18.36
CA VAL A 134 9.56 17.22 19.14
C VAL A 134 9.99 16.70 20.52
N LEU A 135 9.17 15.87 21.17
CA LEU A 135 9.43 15.41 22.53
C LEU A 135 10.25 14.12 22.59
N VAL A 136 10.18 13.27 21.56
CA VAL A 136 10.79 11.93 21.57
C VAL A 136 11.73 11.72 20.39
N LEU A 137 11.25 11.85 19.15
CA LEU A 137 12.03 11.43 17.98
C LEU A 137 13.25 12.32 17.71
N THR A 138 13.10 13.64 17.78
CA THR A 138 14.21 14.57 17.58
C THR A 138 15.21 14.54 18.74
N PRO A 139 14.81 14.60 20.03
CA PRO A 139 15.78 14.64 21.13
C PRO A 139 16.54 13.32 21.34
N PHE A 140 15.86 12.19 21.20
CA PHE A 140 16.47 10.89 21.51
C PHE A 140 17.06 10.18 20.29
N PHE A 141 16.54 10.43 19.09
CA PHE A 141 16.97 9.77 17.86
C PHE A 141 17.53 10.72 16.80
N GLY A 142 17.56 12.03 17.06
CA GLY A 142 18.09 13.02 16.10
C GLY A 142 17.26 13.14 14.82
N MET A 143 15.99 12.70 14.84
CA MET A 143 15.15 12.71 13.64
C MET A 143 14.81 14.13 13.18
N ASN A 144 14.71 14.30 11.86
CA ASN A 144 14.31 15.56 11.25
C ASN A 144 12.89 15.97 11.74
N PRO A 145 12.68 17.21 12.19
CA PRO A 145 11.36 17.70 12.64
C PRO A 145 10.22 17.49 11.64
N LEU A 146 10.52 17.47 10.34
CA LEU A 146 9.54 17.20 9.27
C LEU A 146 8.96 15.78 9.34
N SER A 147 9.60 14.87 10.07
CA SER A 147 9.08 13.53 10.36
C SER A 147 7.72 13.58 11.08
N GLY A 148 7.43 14.66 11.83
CA GLY A 148 6.14 14.84 12.50
C GLY A 148 4.97 14.99 11.52
N ALA A 149 5.19 15.68 10.40
CA ALA A 149 4.21 15.77 9.32
C ALA A 149 4.14 14.46 8.53
N LEU A 150 5.27 13.79 8.32
CA LEU A 150 5.34 12.51 7.60
C LEU A 150 4.48 11.43 8.27
N ILE A 151 4.39 11.41 9.61
CA ILE A 151 3.56 10.46 10.36
C ILE A 151 2.09 10.56 9.92
N GLU A 152 1.51 11.74 9.83
CA GLU A 152 0.11 11.88 9.40
C GLU A 152 -0.05 11.49 7.93
N ILE A 153 0.84 11.99 7.07
CA ILE A 153 0.81 11.74 5.62
C ILE A 153 0.85 10.23 5.33
N ALA A 154 1.67 9.48 6.06
CA ALA A 154 1.80 8.04 5.92
C ALA A 154 0.58 7.26 6.44
N PHE A 155 -0.07 7.72 7.52
CA PHE A 155 -1.21 7.03 8.11
C PHE A 155 -2.55 7.32 7.42
N VAL A 156 -2.83 8.59 7.06
CA VAL A 156 -4.09 9.00 6.41
C VAL A 156 -3.97 8.93 4.90
N GLY A 157 -2.91 9.53 4.35
CA GLY A 157 -2.69 9.59 2.91
C GLY A 157 -2.10 8.29 2.33
N GLY A 158 -1.44 7.48 3.15
CA GLY A 158 -0.77 6.26 2.73
C GLY A 158 0.44 6.50 1.83
N HIS A 159 0.96 5.41 1.27
CA HIS A 159 2.17 5.40 0.44
C HIS A 159 2.02 6.26 -0.84
N GLY A 160 0.82 6.31 -1.42
CA GLY A 160 0.57 7.11 -2.62
C GLY A 160 0.66 8.63 -2.38
N THR A 161 0.17 9.10 -1.23
CA THR A 161 0.24 10.53 -0.88
C THR A 161 1.67 10.92 -0.49
N ALA A 162 2.37 10.06 0.25
CA ALA A 162 3.79 10.26 0.56
C ALA A 162 4.65 10.35 -0.71
N ALA A 163 4.44 9.43 -1.67
CA ALA A 163 5.13 9.46 -2.97
C ALA A 163 4.82 10.74 -3.77
N GLY A 164 3.56 11.21 -3.74
CA GLY A 164 3.16 12.46 -4.41
C GLY A 164 3.81 13.72 -3.83
N LEU A 165 4.20 13.69 -2.54
CA LEU A 165 4.87 14.79 -1.85
C LEU A 165 6.40 14.68 -1.83
N SER A 166 6.96 13.70 -2.54
CA SER A 166 8.41 13.43 -2.60
C SER A 166 9.24 14.68 -2.94
N ASN A 167 8.89 15.39 -4.01
CA ASN A 167 9.60 16.61 -4.42
C ASN A 167 9.58 17.68 -3.32
N THR A 168 8.45 17.85 -2.62
CA THR A 168 8.32 18.80 -1.51
C THR A 168 9.25 18.46 -0.35
N PHE A 169 9.38 17.17 0.00
CA PHE A 169 10.31 16.75 1.06
C PHE A 169 11.77 16.95 0.66
N ASN A 170 12.11 16.74 -0.61
CA ASN A 170 13.43 17.05 -1.15
C ASN A 170 13.75 18.54 -1.05
N ASP A 171 12.84 19.41 -1.47
CA ASP A 171 13.03 20.86 -1.43
C ASP A 171 13.20 21.39 0.01
N LEU A 172 12.54 20.73 0.97
CA LEU A 172 12.65 21.04 2.40
C LEU A 172 13.88 20.40 3.08
N GLY A 173 14.76 19.73 2.33
CA GLY A 173 15.98 19.13 2.87
C GLY A 173 15.74 17.88 3.71
N PHE A 174 14.66 17.14 3.46
CA PHE A 174 14.34 15.86 4.09
C PHE A 174 14.22 14.73 3.06
N PRO A 175 15.32 14.38 2.36
CA PRO A 175 15.32 13.33 1.34
C PRO A 175 15.01 11.94 1.91
N GLU A 176 15.21 11.70 3.21
CA GLU A 176 14.82 10.44 3.85
C GLU A 176 13.29 10.28 3.94
N GLY A 177 12.52 11.36 3.82
CA GLY A 177 11.06 11.33 3.71
C GLY A 177 10.54 10.78 2.38
N LEU A 178 11.42 10.55 1.39
CA LEU A 178 11.08 10.04 0.06
C LEU A 178 10.77 8.55 0.04
N THR A 179 11.46 7.78 0.90
CA THR A 179 11.48 6.32 0.84
C THR A 179 11.32 5.76 2.25
N TRP A 180 10.20 5.09 2.49
CA TRP A 180 10.19 4.03 3.51
C TRP A 180 11.17 2.92 3.05
N PRO A 181 11.91 2.28 3.97
CA PRO A 181 12.76 1.14 3.64
C PRO A 181 11.97 0.01 2.97
#